data_AF-A0A418GF25-F1
#
_entry.id   AF-A0A418GF25-F1
#
_cell.length_a   1.000
_cell.length_b   1.000
_cell.length_c   1.000
_cell.angle_alpha   90.00
_cell.angle_beta   90.00
_cell.angle_gamma   90.00
#
_symmetry.space_group_name_H-M   'P 1'
#
loop_
_entity.id
_entity.type
_entity.pdbx_description
1 polymer ?
#
loop_
_entity_poly.entity_id
_entity_poly.type
_entity_poly.pdbx_seq_one_letter_code
_entity_poly.pdbx_strand_id
1 'polypeptide(L)'
;IGFDQAINVVPGMTAKTILHAGPPVTWEKMCGAMKGAVTGALVFEGLAKDLDEAAELAASGEITFSPCHEHDCVGSMAGVTSASMFMHIVKNKTYGNIAYTNMSEQMAKILRMGANDQSVIDRLNWMRDVQGPMLRDAMKIIGEIDLRLMLAQALHMGDECHNRNNAGTTLLIQALTPGIIQAGYSVEQQREVFEFVASCDYFSGPTWMAMCKAA
;
A
#
# COMPACT_ATOMS: atom_id res chain seq x y z
N ILE A 1 -2.74 12.28 5.78
CA ILE A 1 -2.45 13.62 5.19
C ILE A 1 -2.18 13.56 3.68
N GLY A 2 -1.97 12.38 3.09
CA GLY A 2 -1.80 12.28 1.65
C GLY A 2 -1.43 10.87 1.21
N PHE A 3 -1.16 10.74 -0.08
CA PHE A 3 -0.64 9.53 -0.71
C PHE A 3 0.50 9.93 -1.66
N ASP A 4 1.55 9.12 -1.76
CA ASP A 4 2.60 9.29 -2.77
C ASP A 4 3.37 7.99 -2.97
N GLN A 5 4.19 7.89 -4.00
CA GLN A 5 5.08 6.75 -4.22
C GLN A 5 6.11 6.64 -3.10
N ALA A 6 6.45 5.40 -2.73
CA ALA A 6 7.35 5.11 -1.62
C ALA A 6 8.70 5.81 -1.77
N ILE A 7 9.26 5.88 -2.98
CA ILE A 7 10.53 6.55 -3.28
C ILE A 7 10.55 8.04 -2.90
N ASN A 8 9.39 8.70 -2.89
CA ASN A 8 9.28 10.13 -2.62
C ASN A 8 9.17 10.42 -1.12
N VAL A 9 8.67 9.47 -0.31
CA VAL A 9 8.20 9.77 1.05
C VAL A 9 8.70 8.83 2.14
N VAL A 10 9.11 7.61 1.80
CA VAL A 10 9.58 6.62 2.77
C VAL A 10 11.05 6.86 3.08
N PRO A 11 11.43 7.08 4.36
CA PRO A 11 12.82 7.29 4.75
C PRO A 11 13.74 6.17 4.27
N GLY A 12 14.87 6.52 3.65
CA GLY A 12 15.88 5.54 3.21
C GLY A 12 15.48 4.66 2.02
N MET A 13 14.32 4.90 1.39
CA MET A 13 13.92 4.17 0.19
C MET A 13 14.86 4.50 -0.99
N THR A 14 15.24 3.48 -1.76
CA THR A 14 15.99 3.62 -3.01
C THR A 14 15.34 2.79 -4.11
N ALA A 15 15.72 3.01 -5.37
CA ALA A 15 15.21 2.21 -6.50
C ALA A 15 15.51 0.70 -6.38
N LYS A 16 16.52 0.30 -5.60
CA LYS A 16 16.89 -1.10 -5.35
C LYS A 16 16.62 -1.52 -3.88
N THR A 17 15.71 -0.84 -3.20
CA THR A 17 15.25 -1.24 -1.86
C THR A 17 13.89 -1.90 -1.96
N ILE A 18 13.76 -3.08 -1.35
CA ILE A 18 12.48 -3.78 -1.18
C ILE A 18 12.24 -3.94 0.32
N LEU A 19 11.19 -3.30 0.83
CA LEU A 19 10.80 -3.48 2.22
C LEU A 19 9.93 -4.72 2.38
N HIS A 20 9.89 -5.29 3.58
CA HIS A 20 9.05 -6.45 3.90
C HIS A 20 8.47 -6.40 5.32
N ALA A 21 7.43 -7.21 5.58
CA ALA A 21 6.90 -7.37 6.94
C ALA A 21 7.84 -8.17 7.85
N GLY A 22 7.64 -8.04 9.16
CA GLY A 22 8.39 -8.79 10.18
C GLY A 22 9.76 -8.21 10.52
N PRO A 23 10.58 -8.91 11.32
CA PRO A 23 11.95 -8.52 11.66
C PRO A 23 12.92 -8.77 10.49
N PRO A 24 14.20 -8.33 10.58
CA PRO A 24 15.20 -8.56 9.52
C PRO A 24 15.29 -10.02 9.09
N VAL A 25 15.23 -10.27 7.78
CA VAL A 25 15.38 -11.60 7.18
C VAL A 25 16.11 -11.49 5.84
N THR A 26 17.04 -12.41 5.59
CA THR A 26 17.73 -12.47 4.29
C THR A 26 16.86 -13.18 3.26
N TRP A 27 17.10 -12.90 1.97
CA TRP A 27 16.39 -13.50 0.85
C TRP A 27 16.26 -15.02 0.97
N GLU A 28 17.35 -15.72 1.31
CA GLU A 28 17.39 -17.19 1.37
C GLU A 28 16.40 -17.75 2.39
N LYS A 29 16.21 -17.02 3.49
CA LYS A 29 15.36 -17.38 4.63
C LYS A 29 13.91 -16.89 4.50
N MET A 30 13.59 -16.08 3.50
CA MET A 30 12.21 -15.68 3.22
C MET A 30 11.37 -16.91 2.87
N CYS A 31 10.13 -16.94 3.36
CA CYS A 31 9.18 -18.00 3.01
C CYS A 31 8.71 -17.88 1.56
N GLY A 32 8.13 -18.94 1.00
CA GLY A 32 7.72 -18.97 -0.42
C GLY A 32 6.80 -17.83 -0.84
N ALA A 33 5.83 -17.46 0.00
CA ALA A 33 4.92 -16.35 -0.30
C ALA A 33 5.65 -14.99 -0.35
N MET A 34 6.57 -14.74 0.59
CA MET A 34 7.38 -13.51 0.59
C MET A 34 8.34 -13.48 -0.60
N LYS A 35 8.96 -14.61 -0.96
CA LYS A 35 9.79 -14.71 -2.17
C LYS A 35 9.00 -14.39 -3.44
N GLY A 36 7.79 -14.93 -3.57
CA GLY A 36 6.89 -14.62 -4.69
C GLY A 36 6.50 -13.14 -4.75
N ALA A 37 6.24 -12.53 -3.60
CA ALA A 37 5.93 -11.10 -3.51
C ALA A 37 7.11 -10.22 -3.93
N VAL A 38 8.34 -10.55 -3.50
CA VAL A 38 9.55 -9.84 -3.90
C VAL A 38 9.80 -9.96 -5.40
N THR A 39 9.71 -11.16 -5.98
CA THR A 39 9.95 -11.33 -7.43
C THR A 39 8.90 -10.59 -8.26
N GLY A 40 7.63 -10.63 -7.85
CA GLY A 40 6.58 -9.84 -8.48
C GLY A 40 6.85 -8.33 -8.38
N ALA A 41 7.31 -7.84 -7.22
CA ALA A 41 7.68 -6.44 -7.05
C ALA A 41 8.86 -6.03 -7.96
N LEU A 42 9.88 -6.87 -8.11
CA LEU A 42 11.02 -6.60 -8.99
C LEU A 42 10.63 -6.52 -10.46
N VAL A 43 9.71 -7.39 -10.90
CA VAL A 43 9.12 -7.31 -12.26
C VAL A 43 8.28 -6.04 -12.42
N PHE A 44 7.45 -5.70 -11.41
CA PHE A 44 6.67 -4.47 -11.42
C PHE A 44 7.53 -3.20 -11.51
N GLU A 45 8.68 -3.16 -10.82
CA GLU A 45 9.64 -2.06 -10.91
C GLU A 45 10.45 -2.06 -12.23
N GLY A 46 10.30 -3.07 -13.07
CA GLY A 46 11.07 -3.20 -14.31
C GLY A 46 12.55 -3.51 -14.08
N LEU A 47 12.91 -4.03 -12.91
CA LEU A 47 14.28 -4.42 -12.58
C LEU A 47 14.63 -5.81 -13.12
N ALA A 48 13.63 -6.61 -13.47
CA ALA A 48 13.74 -7.91 -14.11
C ALA A 48 12.61 -8.08 -15.14
N LYS A 49 12.85 -8.84 -16.21
CA LYS A 49 11.89 -9.08 -17.29
C LYS A 49 10.85 -10.12 -16.92
N ASP A 50 11.22 -11.06 -16.06
CA ASP A 50 10.39 -12.17 -15.63
C ASP A 50 10.74 -12.61 -14.20
N LEU A 51 10.00 -13.60 -13.70
CA LEU A 51 10.12 -14.08 -12.32
C LEU A 51 11.44 -14.83 -12.06
N ASP A 52 12.03 -15.44 -13.09
CA ASP A 52 13.28 -16.19 -12.96
C ASP A 52 14.45 -15.20 -12.84
N GLU A 53 14.53 -14.20 -13.73
CA GLU A 53 15.50 -13.10 -13.64
C GLU A 53 15.32 -12.31 -12.33
N ALA A 54 14.08 -12.12 -11.86
CA ALA A 54 13.80 -11.46 -10.59
C ALA A 54 14.34 -12.26 -9.39
N ALA A 55 14.25 -13.59 -9.41
CA ALA A 55 14.77 -14.44 -8.35
C ALA A 55 16.32 -14.45 -8.33
N GLU A 56 16.95 -14.44 -9.50
CA GLU A 56 18.41 -14.29 -9.64
C GLU A 56 18.87 -12.93 -9.12
N LEU A 57 18.19 -11.85 -9.52
CA LEU A 57 18.48 -10.49 -9.05
C LEU A 57 18.30 -10.36 -7.53
N ALA A 58 17.24 -10.93 -6.97
CA ALA A 58 17.02 -10.95 -5.52
C ALA A 58 18.15 -11.67 -4.76
N ALA A 59 18.72 -12.73 -5.35
CA ALA A 59 19.83 -13.49 -4.77
C ALA A 59 21.22 -12.88 -5.02
N SER A 60 21.34 -11.90 -5.92
CA SER A 60 22.64 -11.33 -6.36
C SER A 60 23.37 -10.51 -5.31
N GLY A 61 22.66 -10.04 -4.27
CA GLY A 61 23.16 -9.04 -3.31
C GLY A 61 23.03 -7.58 -3.79
N GLU A 62 22.46 -7.34 -4.97
CA GLU A 62 22.21 -5.98 -5.47
C GLU A 62 20.96 -5.32 -4.88
N ILE A 63 20.02 -6.12 -4.35
CA ILE A 63 18.79 -5.64 -3.73
C ILE A 63 18.97 -5.50 -2.22
N THR A 64 18.63 -4.34 -1.69
CA THR A 64 18.58 -4.11 -0.25
C THR A 64 17.22 -4.55 0.28
N PHE A 65 17.21 -5.55 1.16
CA PHE A 65 16.03 -5.97 1.91
C PHE A 65 16.06 -5.40 3.32
N SER A 66 14.97 -4.76 3.74
CA SER A 66 14.85 -4.18 5.07
C SER A 66 13.41 -4.27 5.61
N PRO A 67 13.21 -4.46 6.91
CA PRO A 67 11.88 -4.41 7.51
C PRO A 67 11.19 -3.07 7.30
N CYS A 68 9.88 -3.09 7.01
CA CYS A 68 9.07 -1.87 7.00
C CYS A 68 9.24 -1.06 8.31
N HIS A 69 9.33 -1.74 9.46
CA HIS A 69 9.44 -1.11 10.77
C HIS A 69 10.66 -0.21 10.95
N GLU A 70 11.75 -0.46 10.21
CA GLU A 70 13.00 0.31 10.26
C GLU A 70 12.96 1.57 9.37
N HIS A 71 11.88 1.74 8.61
CA HIS A 71 11.66 2.85 7.68
C HIS A 71 10.36 3.61 7.99
N ASP A 72 9.91 3.59 9.25
CA ASP A 72 8.62 4.14 9.70
C ASP A 72 7.39 3.59 8.95
N CYS A 73 7.55 2.44 8.30
CA CYS A 73 6.50 1.77 7.56
C CYS A 73 5.91 0.58 8.33
N VAL A 74 4.77 0.11 7.88
CA VAL A 74 4.22 -1.23 8.15
C VAL A 74 3.69 -1.83 6.85
N GLY A 75 3.70 -3.16 6.75
CA GLY A 75 3.23 -3.87 5.56
C GLY A 75 2.35 -5.05 5.96
N SER A 76 1.22 -5.22 5.27
CA SER A 76 0.28 -6.33 5.50
C SER A 76 0.78 -7.63 4.87
N MET A 77 0.64 -8.75 5.57
CA MET A 77 1.02 -10.11 5.13
C MET A 77 2.51 -10.21 4.76
N ALA A 78 2.87 -10.47 3.49
CA ALA A 78 4.28 -10.41 3.05
C ALA A 78 4.89 -9.00 3.25
N GLY A 79 4.04 -7.97 3.23
CA GLY A 79 4.41 -6.58 3.48
C GLY A 79 5.37 -6.00 2.45
N VAL A 80 5.52 -6.65 1.30
CA VAL A 80 6.45 -6.21 0.26
C VAL A 80 6.06 -4.83 -0.23
N THR A 81 7.01 -3.90 -0.18
CA THR A 81 6.84 -2.53 -0.65
C THR A 81 8.08 -2.14 -1.46
N SER A 82 7.86 -1.75 -2.72
CA SER A 82 8.89 -1.28 -3.64
C SER A 82 8.75 0.21 -3.96
N ALA A 83 9.76 0.78 -4.60
CA ALA A 83 9.94 2.22 -4.80
C ALA A 83 8.72 2.93 -5.45
N SER A 84 8.09 2.32 -6.45
CA SER A 84 6.99 2.91 -7.21
C SER A 84 5.60 2.65 -6.62
N MET A 85 5.50 1.83 -5.57
CA MET A 85 4.23 1.58 -4.89
C MET A 85 3.75 2.82 -4.14
N PHE A 86 2.46 3.12 -4.25
CA PHE A 86 1.85 4.23 -3.50
C PHE A 86 1.63 3.87 -2.02
N MET A 87 1.89 4.85 -1.17
CA MET A 87 1.86 4.77 0.28
C MET A 87 0.83 5.73 0.85
N HIS A 88 0.15 5.33 1.93
CA HIS A 88 -0.50 6.27 2.82
C HIS A 88 0.56 7.08 3.57
N ILE A 89 0.32 8.37 3.75
CA ILE A 89 1.14 9.26 4.58
C ILE A 89 0.32 9.65 5.80
N VAL A 90 0.63 9.07 6.95
CA VAL A 90 -0.13 9.26 8.21
C VAL A 90 0.73 10.02 9.21
N LYS A 91 0.31 11.24 9.56
CA LYS A 91 1.02 12.07 10.51
C LYS A 91 0.32 12.04 11.87
N ASN A 92 1.09 11.79 12.92
CA ASN A 92 0.64 12.03 14.28
C ASN A 92 0.65 13.55 14.54
N LYS A 93 -0.52 14.18 14.63
CA LYS A 93 -0.61 15.64 14.81
C LYS A 93 -0.07 16.12 16.16
N THR A 94 -0.11 15.28 17.19
CA THR A 94 0.34 15.63 18.54
C THR A 94 1.87 15.62 18.64
N TYR A 95 2.52 14.58 18.09
CA TYR A 95 3.96 14.35 18.26
C TYR A 95 4.79 14.60 17.00
N GLY A 96 4.15 14.81 15.85
CA GLY A 96 4.79 15.23 14.60
C GLY A 96 5.43 14.13 13.77
N ASN A 97 5.57 12.90 14.30
CA ASN A 97 6.07 11.75 13.56
C ASN A 97 5.10 11.30 12.45
N ILE A 98 5.64 10.59 11.46
CA ILE A 98 4.89 10.12 10.28
C ILE A 98 5.09 8.61 10.16
N ALA A 99 4.04 7.89 9.79
CA ALA A 99 4.10 6.48 9.43
C ALA A 99 3.51 6.24 8.03
N TYR A 100 3.92 5.14 7.43
CA TYR A 100 3.55 4.78 6.07
C TYR A 100 3.09 3.32 5.96
N THR A 101 2.27 3.06 4.95
CA THR A 101 1.90 1.70 4.54
C THR A 101 1.46 1.74 3.08
N ASN A 102 1.72 0.67 2.34
CA ASN A 102 1.22 0.55 0.97
C ASN A 102 -0.33 0.45 0.94
N MET A 103 -0.90 0.49 -0.26
CA MET A 103 -2.34 0.40 -0.48
C MET A 103 -2.79 -1.07 -0.60
N SER A 104 -4.06 -1.32 -0.29
CA SER A 104 -4.66 -2.64 -0.52
C SER A 104 -4.92 -2.88 -2.00
N GLU A 105 -4.39 -3.99 -2.52
CA GLU A 105 -4.57 -4.44 -3.91
C GLU A 105 -5.99 -4.92 -4.25
N GLN A 106 -6.83 -5.14 -3.23
CA GLN A 106 -8.16 -5.74 -3.36
C GLN A 106 -8.15 -7.13 -4.02
N MET A 107 -9.21 -7.93 -3.84
CA MET A 107 -9.33 -9.31 -4.34
C MET A 107 -8.43 -10.34 -3.63
N ALA A 108 -8.59 -11.62 -4.02
CA ALA A 108 -7.93 -12.77 -3.38
C ALA A 108 -6.55 -13.12 -3.99
N LYS A 109 -6.34 -12.87 -5.29
CA LYS A 109 -5.05 -13.14 -5.97
C LYS A 109 -4.23 -11.85 -6.01
N ILE A 110 -3.31 -11.72 -5.05
CA ILE A 110 -2.63 -10.45 -4.72
C ILE A 110 -1.17 -10.67 -4.33
N LEU A 111 -0.33 -9.65 -4.57
CA LEU A 111 1.10 -9.68 -4.31
C LEU A 111 1.42 -9.94 -2.84
N ARG A 112 0.69 -9.34 -1.90
CA ARG A 112 0.94 -9.55 -0.46
C ARG A 112 0.72 -10.98 0.03
N MET A 113 0.09 -11.84 -0.78
CA MET A 113 -0.03 -13.29 -0.55
C MET A 113 0.96 -14.12 -1.39
N GLY A 114 1.86 -13.47 -2.12
CA GLY A 114 2.88 -14.07 -2.97
C GLY A 114 2.46 -14.36 -4.41
N ALA A 115 1.25 -13.98 -4.83
CA ALA A 115 0.84 -14.11 -6.22
C ALA A 115 1.50 -13.04 -7.08
N ASN A 116 2.03 -13.40 -8.25
CA ASN A 116 2.89 -12.54 -9.05
C ASN A 116 2.74 -12.78 -10.56
N ASP A 117 1.53 -13.16 -11.00
CA ASP A 117 1.25 -13.31 -12.43
C ASP A 117 0.98 -11.97 -13.11
N GLN A 118 0.82 -11.99 -14.43
CA GLN A 118 0.57 -10.77 -15.21
C GLN A 118 -0.62 -9.97 -14.69
N SER A 119 -1.70 -10.63 -14.25
CA SER A 119 -2.88 -9.95 -13.71
C SER A 119 -2.61 -9.17 -12.42
N VAL A 120 -1.65 -9.64 -11.60
CA VAL A 120 -1.18 -8.91 -10.41
C VAL A 120 -0.32 -7.72 -10.83
N ILE A 121 0.63 -7.92 -11.76
CA ILE A 121 1.52 -6.85 -12.21
C ILE A 121 0.75 -5.73 -12.93
N ASP A 122 -0.21 -6.07 -13.79
CA ASP A 122 -1.07 -5.11 -14.48
C ASP A 122 -1.87 -4.26 -13.48
N ARG A 123 -2.37 -4.89 -12.42
CA ARG A 123 -3.07 -4.19 -11.34
C ARG A 123 -2.14 -3.25 -10.57
N LEU A 124 -0.93 -3.67 -10.24
CA LEU A 124 0.05 -2.80 -9.56
C LEU A 124 0.40 -1.58 -10.45
N ASN A 125 0.55 -1.79 -11.76
CA ASN A 125 0.72 -0.70 -12.72
C ASN A 125 -0.49 0.24 -12.73
N TRP A 126 -1.72 -0.28 -12.79
CA TRP A 126 -2.94 0.55 -12.71
C TRP A 126 -3.04 1.30 -11.37
N MET A 127 -2.67 0.67 -10.27
CA MET A 127 -2.64 1.33 -8.95
C MET A 127 -1.62 2.46 -8.91
N ARG A 128 -0.45 2.31 -9.57
CA ARG A 128 0.58 3.34 -9.70
C ARG A 128 0.15 4.48 -10.62
N ASP A 129 -0.51 4.17 -11.73
CA ASP A 129 -0.72 5.11 -12.83
C ASP A 129 -2.09 5.81 -12.77
N VAL A 130 -3.09 5.19 -12.11
CA VAL A 130 -4.46 5.70 -12.04
C VAL A 130 -4.90 5.92 -10.59
N GLN A 131 -4.98 4.86 -9.78
CA GLN A 131 -5.56 4.96 -8.43
C GLN A 131 -4.73 5.87 -7.50
N GLY A 132 -3.44 5.62 -7.40
CA GLY A 132 -2.53 6.34 -6.51
C GLY A 132 -2.51 7.85 -6.78
N PRO A 133 -2.28 8.30 -8.03
CA PRO A 133 -2.34 9.71 -8.40
C PRO A 133 -3.70 10.34 -8.06
N MET A 134 -4.80 9.63 -8.33
CA MET A 134 -6.14 10.13 -8.02
C MET A 134 -6.34 10.33 -6.51
N LEU A 135 -5.89 9.39 -5.67
CA LEU A 135 -5.96 9.52 -4.22
C LEU A 135 -5.04 10.62 -3.68
N ARG A 136 -3.82 10.76 -4.22
CA ARG A 136 -2.90 11.86 -3.91
C ARG A 136 -3.56 13.21 -4.19
N ASP A 137 -4.11 13.37 -5.39
CA ASP A 137 -4.66 14.64 -5.85
C ASP A 137 -5.99 14.96 -5.15
N ALA A 138 -6.82 13.95 -4.85
CA ALA A 138 -7.97 14.09 -3.96
C ALA A 138 -7.57 14.60 -2.57
N MET A 139 -6.49 14.10 -1.98
CA MET A 139 -6.02 14.56 -0.68
C MET A 139 -5.46 15.98 -0.69
N LYS A 140 -4.96 16.51 -1.82
CA LYS A 140 -4.60 17.93 -1.93
C LYS A 140 -5.82 18.85 -1.80
N ILE A 141 -7.00 18.37 -2.19
CA ILE A 141 -8.28 19.08 -2.10
C ILE A 141 -8.89 18.93 -0.70
N ILE A 142 -8.89 17.71 -0.16
CA ILE A 142 -9.47 17.39 1.15
C ILE A 142 -8.60 17.95 2.30
N GLY A 143 -7.28 17.97 2.12
CA GLY A 143 -6.31 18.38 3.13
C GLY A 143 -5.95 17.24 4.10
N GLU A 144 -6.87 16.86 4.98
CA GLU A 144 -6.64 15.80 5.96
C GLU A 144 -7.92 15.03 6.34
N ILE A 145 -7.72 13.81 6.85
CA ILE A 145 -8.78 12.95 7.39
C ILE A 145 -8.33 12.52 8.80
N ASP A 146 -9.19 12.71 9.81
CA ASP A 146 -8.92 12.26 11.18
C ASP A 146 -9.17 10.75 11.30
N LEU A 147 -8.08 9.98 11.22
CA LEU A 147 -8.12 8.52 11.29
C LEU A 147 -8.46 8.00 12.70
N ARG A 148 -8.17 8.74 13.78
CA ARG A 148 -8.50 8.29 15.13
C ARG A 148 -9.99 8.40 15.40
N LEU A 149 -10.61 9.49 14.94
CA LEU A 149 -12.06 9.65 14.97
C LEU A 149 -12.74 8.60 14.09
N MET A 150 -12.24 8.37 12.88
CA MET A 150 -12.80 7.37 11.96
C MET A 150 -12.68 5.94 12.51
N LEU A 151 -11.54 5.60 13.13
CA LEU A 151 -11.37 4.30 13.82
C LEU A 151 -12.43 4.13 14.92
N ALA A 152 -12.64 5.15 15.77
CA ALA A 152 -13.63 5.08 16.83
C ALA A 152 -15.05 4.84 16.29
N GLN A 153 -15.40 5.46 15.16
CA GLN A 153 -16.67 5.21 14.47
C GLN A 153 -16.76 3.77 13.93
N ALA A 154 -15.71 3.29 13.26
CA ALA A 154 -15.67 1.93 12.72
C ALA A 154 -15.85 0.86 13.83
N LEU A 155 -15.18 1.04 14.98
CA LEU A 155 -15.33 0.16 16.14
C LEU A 155 -16.78 0.12 16.66
N HIS A 156 -17.46 1.27 16.72
CA HIS A 156 -18.88 1.34 17.09
C HIS A 156 -19.83 0.78 16.01
N MET A 157 -19.34 0.56 14.80
CA MET A 157 -20.07 -0.06 13.69
C MET A 157 -19.75 -1.56 13.54
N GLY A 158 -19.02 -2.15 14.50
CA GLY A 158 -18.76 -3.59 14.58
C GLY A 158 -17.53 -4.06 13.82
N ASP A 159 -16.68 -3.16 13.34
CA ASP A 159 -15.33 -3.51 12.91
C ASP A 159 -14.41 -3.72 14.12
N GLU A 160 -13.36 -4.52 13.95
CA GLU A 160 -12.21 -4.57 14.88
C GLU A 160 -10.92 -4.08 14.23
N CYS A 161 -10.99 -3.68 12.95
CA CYS A 161 -9.95 -2.97 12.22
C CYS A 161 -8.65 -3.77 12.00
N HIS A 162 -8.75 -5.09 12.01
CA HIS A 162 -7.70 -6.02 11.59
C HIS A 162 -8.25 -6.99 10.55
N ASN A 163 -9.17 -7.87 10.94
CA ASN A 163 -9.84 -8.84 10.09
C ASN A 163 -11.07 -8.24 9.40
N ARG A 164 -11.92 -7.54 10.17
CA ARG A 164 -13.15 -6.92 9.69
C ARG A 164 -12.97 -5.41 9.58
N ASN A 165 -13.12 -4.91 8.37
CA ASN A 165 -12.81 -3.53 7.97
C ASN A 165 -13.93 -2.87 7.14
N ASN A 166 -15.13 -3.46 7.15
CA ASN A 166 -16.25 -3.06 6.29
C ASN A 166 -16.71 -1.62 6.56
N ALA A 167 -16.93 -1.28 7.84
CA ALA A 167 -17.36 0.06 8.23
C ALA A 167 -16.26 1.08 7.94
N GLY A 168 -15.02 0.76 8.32
CA GLY A 168 -13.86 1.59 8.06
C GLY A 168 -13.63 1.87 6.57
N THR A 169 -13.77 0.84 5.72
CA THR A 169 -13.64 0.96 4.27
C THR A 169 -14.71 1.88 3.70
N THR A 170 -15.97 1.72 4.16
CA THR A 170 -17.09 2.56 3.73
C THR A 170 -16.91 4.02 4.15
N LEU A 171 -16.51 4.27 5.40
CA LEU A 171 -16.23 5.61 5.92
C LEU A 171 -15.08 6.29 5.18
N LEU A 172 -14.01 5.54 4.91
CA LEU A 172 -12.83 6.08 4.23
C LEU A 172 -13.14 6.48 2.79
N ILE A 173 -13.79 5.61 2.01
CA ILE A 173 -14.14 5.95 0.63
C ILE A 173 -15.18 7.08 0.55
N GLN A 174 -16.12 7.14 1.50
CA GLN A 174 -17.06 8.25 1.62
C GLN A 174 -16.32 9.57 1.85
N ALA A 175 -15.31 9.60 2.74
CA ALA A 175 -14.52 10.79 3.01
C ALA A 175 -13.63 11.21 1.83
N LEU A 176 -13.17 10.25 1.01
CA LEU A 176 -12.33 10.51 -0.17
C LEU A 176 -13.12 10.97 -1.40
N THR A 177 -14.38 10.55 -1.52
CA THR A 177 -15.26 10.81 -2.68
C THR A 177 -15.29 12.28 -3.13
N PRO A 178 -15.47 13.29 -2.25
CA PRO A 178 -15.48 14.69 -2.67
C PRO A 178 -14.19 15.13 -3.36
N GLY A 179 -13.04 14.71 -2.84
CA GLY A 179 -11.74 14.99 -3.46
C GLY A 179 -11.56 14.26 -4.79
N ILE A 180 -11.98 12.99 -4.87
CA ILE A 180 -11.92 12.19 -6.11
C ILE A 180 -12.70 12.86 -7.24
N ILE A 181 -13.93 13.31 -6.96
CA ILE A 181 -14.79 13.97 -7.96
C ILE A 181 -14.21 15.31 -8.41
N GLN A 182 -13.54 16.04 -7.51
CA GLN A 182 -12.96 17.35 -7.79
C GLN A 182 -11.55 17.30 -8.40
N ALA A 183 -10.88 16.15 -8.38
CA ALA A 183 -9.49 16.00 -8.84
C ALA A 183 -9.31 16.03 -10.37
N GLY A 184 -10.40 16.15 -11.14
CA GLY A 184 -10.34 16.39 -12.59
C GLY A 184 -10.11 15.16 -13.48
N TYR A 185 -10.20 13.95 -12.91
CA TYR A 185 -10.15 12.69 -13.67
C TYR A 185 -11.46 12.41 -14.43
N SER A 186 -11.43 11.53 -15.44
CA SER A 186 -12.64 11.18 -16.18
C SER A 186 -13.63 10.40 -15.32
N VAL A 187 -14.92 10.49 -15.65
CA VAL A 187 -15.97 9.69 -14.98
C VAL A 187 -15.69 8.19 -15.07
N GLU A 188 -15.09 7.74 -16.18
CA GLU A 188 -14.69 6.35 -16.38
C GLU A 188 -13.63 5.91 -15.36
N GLN A 189 -12.55 6.69 -15.20
CA GLN A 189 -11.50 6.40 -14.22
C GLN A 189 -12.02 6.47 -12.78
N GLN A 190 -12.85 7.46 -12.47
CA GLN A 190 -13.48 7.57 -11.15
C GLN A 190 -14.32 6.33 -10.84
N ARG A 191 -15.14 5.89 -11.80
CA ARG A 191 -15.94 4.66 -11.68
C ARG A 191 -15.05 3.44 -11.42
N GLU A 192 -13.97 3.26 -12.18
CA GLU A 192 -13.03 2.14 -11.99
C GLU A 192 -12.46 2.11 -10.56
N VAL A 193 -12.09 3.28 -10.01
CA VAL A 193 -11.59 3.36 -8.63
C VAL A 193 -12.68 3.00 -7.62
N PHE A 194 -13.92 3.43 -7.81
CA PHE A 194 -15.03 3.05 -6.93
C PHE A 194 -15.36 1.55 -7.02
N GLU A 195 -15.40 0.98 -8.22
CA GLU A 195 -15.60 -0.46 -8.44
C GLU A 195 -14.47 -1.29 -7.82
N PHE A 196 -13.23 -0.82 -7.94
CA PHE A 196 -12.07 -1.45 -7.32
C PHE A 196 -12.20 -1.48 -5.80
N VAL A 197 -12.54 -0.34 -5.17
CA VAL A 197 -12.74 -0.27 -3.71
C VAL A 197 -13.92 -1.14 -3.26
N ALA A 198 -15.01 -1.17 -4.04
CA ALA A 198 -16.18 -2.00 -3.73
C ALA A 198 -15.93 -3.51 -3.90
N SER A 199 -14.85 -3.91 -4.60
CA SER A 199 -14.57 -5.32 -4.86
C SER A 199 -14.11 -6.11 -3.63
N CYS A 200 -13.70 -5.44 -2.55
CA CYS A 200 -13.30 -6.07 -1.29
C CYS A 200 -13.33 -5.08 -0.12
N ASP A 201 -13.73 -5.55 1.06
CA ASP A 201 -13.88 -4.71 2.26
C ASP A 201 -12.56 -4.34 2.94
N TYR A 202 -11.40 -4.63 2.33
CA TYR A 202 -10.08 -4.49 2.94
C TYR A 202 -9.35 -3.20 2.55
N PHE A 203 -10.00 -2.25 1.86
CA PHE A 203 -9.38 -0.98 1.46
C PHE A 203 -8.81 -0.18 2.64
N SER A 204 -9.53 -0.10 3.76
CA SER A 204 -9.06 0.61 4.96
C SER A 204 -8.12 -0.20 5.87
N GLY A 205 -7.93 -1.50 5.63
CA GLY A 205 -7.11 -2.36 6.49
C GLY A 205 -5.69 -1.82 6.72
N PRO A 206 -4.92 -1.54 5.64
CA PRO A 206 -3.61 -0.90 5.76
C PRO A 206 -3.69 0.46 6.48
N THR A 207 -4.71 1.27 6.24
CA THR A 207 -4.89 2.59 6.87
C THR A 207 -4.84 2.50 8.40
N TRP A 208 -5.48 1.48 9.00
CA TRP A 208 -5.43 1.25 10.45
C TRP A 208 -4.04 0.83 10.94
N MET A 209 -3.31 0.03 10.16
CA MET A 209 -1.95 -0.35 10.49
C MET A 209 -1.03 0.88 10.59
N ALA A 210 -1.06 1.76 9.60
CA ALA A 210 -0.25 2.98 9.62
C ALA A 210 -0.69 3.95 10.73
N MET A 211 -1.99 4.04 11.02
CA MET A 211 -2.48 4.84 12.13
C MET A 211 -1.93 4.33 13.47
N CYS A 212 -1.98 3.03 13.73
CA CYS A 212 -1.41 2.42 14.92
C CYS A 212 0.12 2.55 14.98
N LYS A 213 0.82 2.43 13.86
CA LYS A 213 2.28 2.65 13.78
C LYS A 213 2.67 4.10 14.10
N ALA A 214 1.82 5.07 13.75
CA ALA A 214 2.06 6.49 14.02
C ALA A 214 1.75 6.90 15.47
N ALA A 215 0.91 6.16 16.17
CA ALA A 215 0.42 6.48 17.52
C ALA A 215 1.51 6.34 18.58
#